data_AF-A0AAE6UJM8-F1
#
_entry.id   AF-A0AAE6UJM8-F1
#
_cell.length_a   1.000
_cell.length_b   1.000
_cell.length_c   1.000
_cell.angle_alpha   90.00
_cell.angle_beta   90.00
_cell.angle_gamma   90.00
#
_symmetry.space_group_name_H-M   'P 1'
#
loop_
_entity.id
_entity.type
_entity.pdbx_description
1 polymer ?
#
loop_
_entity_poly.entity_id
_entity_poly.type
_entity_poly.pdbx_seq_one_letter_code
_entity_poly.pdbx_strand_id
1 'polypeptide(L)' 'MDIIDIRSKTTDELHELLLNLRKELVDVILTKKVDKSHNHFYGANIKKDIARILTVLNERRNEGKHV' A
#
# COMPACT_ATOMS: atom_id res chain seq x y z
N MET A 1 1.01 -3.74 -7.27
CA MET A 1 -0.37 -3.65 -7.79
C MET A 1 -0.43 -2.64 -8.92
N ASP A 2 -1.33 -2.82 -9.88
CA ASP A 2 -1.55 -1.81 -10.94
C ASP A 2 -2.34 -0.62 -10.38
N ILE A 3 -2.10 0.58 -10.91
CA ILE A 3 -2.78 1.80 -10.49
C ILE A 3 -4.28 1.77 -10.85
N ILE A 4 -4.62 1.06 -11.92
CA ILE A 4 -6.01 0.88 -12.38
C ILE A 4 -6.81 0.13 -11.32
N ASP A 5 -6.26 -0.95 -10.76
CA ASP A 5 -6.87 -1.75 -9.70
C ASP A 5 -7.03 -0.98 -8.39
N ILE A 6 -6.12 -0.05 -8.10
CA ILE A 6 -6.21 0.81 -6.91
C ILE A 6 -7.33 1.83 -7.09
N ARG A 7 -7.43 2.43 -8.29
CA ARG A 7 -8.45 3.46 -8.55
C ARG A 7 -9.87 2.92 -8.65
N SER A 8 -10.04 1.66 -9.06
CA SER A 8 -11.35 1.00 -9.13
C SER A 8 -11.93 0.63 -7.76
N LYS A 9 -11.11 0.56 -6.71
CA LYS A 9 -11.54 0.25 -5.34
C LYS A 9 -12.25 1.42 -4.66
N THR A 10 -13.19 1.13 -3.79
CA THR A 10 -13.83 2.10 -2.91
C THR A 10 -12.84 2.64 -1.86
N THR A 11 -13.17 3.75 -1.21
CA THR A 11 -12.29 4.36 -0.19
C THR A 11 -12.09 3.43 1.01
N ASP A 12 -13.13 2.70 1.41
CA ASP A 12 -13.05 1.74 2.51
C ASP A 12 -12.18 0.53 2.16
N GLU A 13 -12.31 0.00 0.94
CA GLU A 13 -11.44 -1.06 0.43
C GLU A 13 -9.96 -0.62 0.35
N LEU A 14 -9.70 0.65 0.02
CA LEU A 14 -8.35 1.20 0.04
C LEU A 14 -7.77 1.29 1.45
N HIS A 15 -8.58 1.60 2.46
CA HIS A 15 -8.15 1.60 3.86
C HIS A 15 -7.88 0.19 4.38
N GLU A 16 -8.74 -0.78 4.06
CA GLU A 16 -8.54 -2.21 4.33
C GLU A 16 -7.23 -2.71 3.70
N LEU A 17 -7.02 -2.40 2.42
CA LEU A 17 -5.82 -2.78 1.68
C LEU A 17 -4.56 -2.14 2.28
N LEU A 18 -4.64 -0.87 2.67
CA LEU A 18 -3.54 -0.17 3.35
C LEU A 18 -3.16 -0.84 4.67
N LEU A 19 -4.16 -1.27 5.45
CA LEU A 19 -3.92 -1.98 6.72
C LEU A 19 -3.21 -3.31 6.47
N ASN A 20 -3.66 -4.08 5.48
CA ASN A 20 -3.07 -5.37 5.13
C ASN A 20 -1.63 -5.22 4.64
N LEU A 21 -1.37 -4.28 3.72
CA LEU A 21 -0.01 -4.00 3.23
C LEU A 21 0.94 -3.54 4.34
N ARG A 22 0.45 -2.80 5.35
CA ARG A 22 1.26 -2.42 6.52
C ARG A 22 1.62 -3.61 7.39
N LYS A 23 0.69 -4.55 7.60
CA LYS A 23 0.96 -5.81 8.32
C LYS A 23 2.01 -6.64 7.58
N GLU A 24 1.81 -6.84 6.27
CA GLU A 24 2.79 -7.54 5.43
C GLU A 24 4.17 -6.87 5.45
N LEU A 25 4.22 -5.53 5.44
CA LEU A 25 5.50 -4.83 5.54
C LEU A 25 6.23 -5.13 6.86
N VAL A 26 5.49 -5.20 7.98
CA VAL A 26 6.05 -5.57 9.28
C VAL A 26 6.58 -7.01 9.23
N ASP A 27 5.80 -7.93 8.69
CA ASP A 27 6.20 -9.34 8.55
C ASP A 27 7.45 -9.49 7.68
N VAL A 28 7.54 -8.73 6.59
CA VAL A 28 8.73 -8.70 5.70
C VAL A 28 9.95 -8.14 6.42
N ILE A 29 9.78 -7.12 7.27
CA ILE A 29 10.89 -6.56 8.05
C ILE A 29 11.36 -7.55 9.12
N LEU A 30 10.43 -8.24 9.78
CA LEU A 30 10.74 -9.25 10.80
C LEU A 30 11.42 -10.47 10.18
N THR A 31 10.86 -11.02 9.12
CA THR A 31 11.44 -12.16 8.37
C THR A 31 12.80 -11.81 7.78
N LYS A 32 13.00 -10.61 7.23
CA LYS A 32 14.31 -10.16 6.75
C LYS A 32 15.39 -10.10 7.85
N LYS A 33 14.99 -9.84 9.11
CA LYS A 33 15.92 -9.88 10.26
C LYS A 33 16.29 -11.31 10.64
N VAL A 34 15.33 -12.24 10.52
CA VAL A 34 15.50 -13.64 10.88
C VAL A 34 16.25 -14.41 9.78
N ASP A 35 15.98 -14.11 8.52
CA ASP A 35 16.62 -14.73 7.36
C ASP A 35 16.97 -13.68 6.28
N LYS A 36 18.26 -13.60 5.95
CA LYS A 36 18.82 -12.66 4.97
C LYS A 36 18.55 -13.08 3.51
N SER A 37 18.02 -14.28 3.28
CA SER A 37 17.73 -14.82 1.95
C SER A 37 16.48 -14.22 1.28
N HIS A 38 15.66 -13.48 2.05
CA HIS A 38 14.36 -13.03 1.58
C HIS A 38 14.44 -11.96 0.46
N ASN A 39 13.47 -12.09 -0.45
CA ASN A 39 13.39 -11.37 -1.72
C ASN A 39 13.34 -9.84 -1.52
N HIS A 40 14.48 -9.15 -1.67
CA HIS A 40 14.65 -7.72 -1.38
C HIS A 40 13.58 -6.86 -2.08
N PHE A 41 13.19 -7.24 -3.30
CA PHE A 41 12.24 -6.53 -4.12
C PHE A 41 10.81 -6.54 -3.55
N TYR A 42 10.45 -7.54 -2.76
CA TYR A 42 9.10 -7.67 -2.21
C TYR A 42 8.74 -6.52 -1.26
N GLY A 43 9.63 -6.21 -0.32
CA GLY A 43 9.44 -5.09 0.60
C GLY A 43 9.43 -3.72 -0.11
N ALA A 44 10.20 -3.56 -1.19
CA ALA A 44 10.16 -2.35 -2.00
C ALA A 44 8.84 -2.20 -2.77
N ASN A 45 8.28 -3.31 -3.26
CA ASN A 45 6.99 -3.32 -3.96
C ASN A 45 5.83 -3.00 -3.01
N ILE A 46 5.80 -3.57 -1.80
CA ILE A 46 4.78 -3.22 -0.79
C ILE A 46 4.81 -1.72 -0.48
N LYS A 47 6.00 -1.14 -0.29
CA LYS A 47 6.14 0.31 -0.05
C LYS A 47 5.60 1.15 -1.21
N LYS A 48 5.86 0.73 -2.45
CA LYS A 48 5.32 1.41 -3.64
C LYS A 48 3.80 1.32 -3.70
N ASP A 49 3.23 0.17 -3.37
CA ASP A 49 1.78 -0.02 -3.36
C ASP A 49 1.10 0.81 -2.26
N ILE A 50 1.70 0.88 -1.06
CA ILE A 50 1.26 1.80 0.01
C ILE A 50 1.27 3.25 -0.48
N ALA A 51 2.36 3.69 -1.11
CA ALA A 51 2.48 5.06 -1.60
C ALA A 51 1.38 5.39 -2.63
N ARG A 52 1.12 4.49 -3.58
CA ARG A 52 0.06 4.66 -4.58
C ARG A 52 -1.32 4.78 -3.95
N ILE A 53 -1.65 3.92 -2.98
CA ILE A 53 -2.93 3.98 -2.26
C ILE A 53 -3.09 5.32 -1.55
N LEU A 54 -2.05 5.78 -0.84
CA LEU A 54 -2.06 7.07 -0.16
C LEU A 54 -2.24 8.24 -1.13
N THR A 55 -1.63 8.18 -2.32
CA THR A 55 -1.85 9.17 -3.38
C THR A 55 -3.31 9.23 -3.80
N VAL A 56 -3.93 8.09 -4.11
CA VAL A 56 -5.35 8.03 -4.53
C VAL A 56 -6.29 8.51 -3.42
N LEU A 57 -6.03 8.13 -2.17
CA LEU A 57 -6.81 8.63 -1.03
C LEU A 57 -6.67 10.14 -0.86
N ASN A 58 -5.49 10.69 -1.11
CA ASN A 58 -5.26 12.14 -1.05
C ASN A 58 -5.93 12.89 -2.22
N GLU A 59 -5.90 12.32 -3.43
CA GLU A 59 -6.63 12.83 -4.60
C GLU A 59 -8.13 12.95 -4.28
N ARG A 60 -8.76 11.86 -3.80
CA ARG A 60 -10.17 11.84 -3.40
C ARG A 60 -10.50 12.84 -2.30
N ARG A 61 -9.61 12.98 -1.32
CA ARG A 61 -9.77 13.96 -0.23
C ARG A 61 -9.73 15.40 -0.74
N ASN A 62 -8.93 15.69 -1.76
CA ASN A 62 -8.82 17.03 -2.32
C ASN A 62 -9.97 17.34 -3.30
N GLU A 63 -10.45 16.35 -4.04
CA GLU A 63 -11.67 16.47 -4.86
C GLU A 63 -12.89 16.85 -4.01
N GLY A 64 -13.07 16.22 -2.85
CA GLY A 64 -14.17 16.54 -1.92
C GLY A 64 -14.05 17.90 -1.21
N LYS A 65 -12.91 18.60 -1.32
CA LYS A 65 -12.71 19.95 -0.75
C LYS A 65 -12.93 21.07 -1.76
N HIS A 66 -13.00 20.73 -3.05
CA HIS A 66 -13.23 21.67 -4.15
C HIS A 66 -14.71 21.75 -4.56
N VAL A 67 -15.61 21.37 -3.66
CA VAL A 67 -17.07 21.45 -3.81
C VAL A 67 -17.64 22.33 -2.71
#